data_AF-A0A367Z5H7-F1
#
_entry.id   AF-A0A367Z5H7-F1
#
_cell.length_a   1.000
_cell.length_b   1.000
_cell.length_c   1.000
_cell.angle_alpha   90.00
_cell.angle_beta   90.00
_cell.angle_gamma   90.00
#
_symmetry.space_group_name_H-M   'P 1'
#
loop_
_entity.id
_entity.type
_entity.pdbx_description
1 polymer ?
#
loop_
_entity_poly.entity_id
_entity_poly.type
_entity_poly.pdbx_seq_one_letter_code
_entity_poly.pdbx_strand_id
1 'polypeptide(L)'
;MRLLEAAVEKHGPLFTLDQLQEVAAQEGFHRRQILHAIHTLKRAGWLEIIKRGVYLAQGPLLAGEVHPFAIATALVCPSAISHRSALAYYGFTTQLPQMVQVSTPLKVVTPEMCRGQANR
;
A
#
# COMPACT_ATOMS: atom_id res chain seq x y z
N MET A 1 4.71 -9.10 17.46
CA MET A 1 4.05 -10.09 16.58
C MET A 1 2.55 -9.93 16.61
N ARG A 2 1.90 -10.07 17.77
CA ARG A 2 0.44 -9.91 17.94
C ARG A 2 -0.23 -8.76 17.16
N LEU A 3 0.29 -7.53 17.25
CA LEU A 3 -0.27 -6.39 16.52
C LEU A 3 -0.23 -6.57 14.98
N LEU A 4 0.84 -7.16 14.44
CA LEU A 4 0.97 -7.42 13.01
C LEU A 4 0.02 -8.53 12.58
N GLU A 5 -0.07 -9.61 13.35
CA GLU A 5 -0.99 -10.72 13.10
C GLU A 5 -2.44 -10.24 13.09
N ALA A 6 -2.85 -9.47 14.10
CA ALA A 6 -4.20 -8.89 14.18
C ALA A 6 -4.51 -7.95 13.00
N ALA A 7 -3.52 -7.17 12.55
CA ALA A 7 -3.69 -6.31 11.36
C ALA A 7 -3.87 -7.13 10.08
N VAL A 8 -3.08 -8.20 9.91
CA VAL A 8 -3.17 -9.07 8.74
C VAL A 8 -4.47 -9.87 8.73
N GLU A 9 -4.91 -10.37 9.88
CA GLU A 9 -6.18 -11.09 10.01
C GLU A 9 -7.38 -10.21 9.65
N LYS A 10 -7.36 -8.94 10.06
CA LYS A 10 -8.49 -8.02 9.84
C LYS A 10 -8.50 -7.34 8.47
N HIS A 11 -7.34 -6.97 7.96
CA HIS A 11 -7.22 -6.13 6.75
C HIS A 11 -6.43 -6.79 5.60
N GLY A 12 -5.86 -7.97 5.83
CA GLY A 12 -4.96 -8.62 4.89
C GLY A 12 -3.52 -8.10 4.99
N PRO A 13 -2.60 -8.63 4.14
CA PRO A 13 -1.17 -8.33 4.21
C PRO A 13 -0.80 -6.88 3.87
N LEU A 14 -1.69 -6.15 3.17
CA LEU A 14 -1.49 -4.74 2.80
C LEU A 14 -2.48 -3.88 3.59
N PHE A 15 -1.95 -2.98 4.43
CA PHE A 15 -2.79 -2.15 5.30
C PHE A 15 -2.21 -0.74 5.50
N THR A 16 -3.09 0.19 5.90
CA THR A 16 -2.72 1.58 6.17
C THR A 16 -2.37 1.80 7.64
N LEU A 17 -1.75 2.95 7.93
CA LEU A 17 -1.50 3.38 9.30
C LEU A 17 -2.80 3.58 10.09
N ASP A 18 -3.86 4.02 9.44
CA ASP A 18 -5.15 4.26 10.10
C ASP A 18 -5.81 2.93 10.48
N GLN A 19 -5.77 1.94 9.59
CA GLN A 19 -6.20 0.57 9.87
C GLN A 19 -5.38 -0.07 11.00
N LEU A 20 -4.06 0.13 10.99
CA LEU A 20 -3.20 -0.35 12.08
C LEU A 20 -3.53 0.33 13.41
N GLN A 21 -3.87 1.62 13.40
CA GLN A 21 -4.30 2.35 14.61
C GLN A 21 -5.64 1.85 15.14
N GLU A 22 -6.57 1.50 14.25
CA GLU A 22 -7.85 0.92 14.62
C GLU A 22 -7.67 -0.40 15.38
N VAL A 23 -6.83 -1.31 14.86
CA VAL A 23 -6.50 -2.58 15.51
C VAL A 23 -5.74 -2.35 16.82
N ALA A 24 -4.77 -1.44 16.80
CA ALA A 24 -3.98 -1.09 17.98
C ALA A 24 -4.84 -0.53 19.13
N ALA A 25 -5.88 0.26 18.82
CA ALA A 25 -6.80 0.79 19.80
C ALA A 25 -7.63 -0.31 20.47
N GLN A 26 -8.04 -1.34 19.73
CA GLN A 26 -8.75 -2.51 20.25
C GLN A 26 -7.89 -3.34 21.20
N GLU A 27 -6.57 -3.36 20.98
CA GLU A 27 -5.61 -4.04 21.86
C GLU A 27 -5.00 -3.15 22.95
N GLY A 28 -5.43 -1.88 23.07
CA GLY A 28 -4.98 -0.96 24.13
C GLY A 28 -3.60 -0.33 23.93
N PHE A 29 -3.08 -0.30 22.70
CA PHE A 29 -1.79 0.32 22.40
C PHE A 29 -1.87 1.85 22.29
N HIS A 30 -0.89 2.53 22.85
CA HIS A 30 -0.69 3.97 22.66
C HIS A 30 0.11 4.27 21.38
N ARG A 31 -0.07 5.48 20.82
CA ARG A 31 0.56 5.90 19.55
C ARG A 31 2.08 5.73 19.52
N ARG A 32 2.78 6.00 20.63
CA ARG A 32 4.25 5.81 20.72
C ARG A 32 4.65 4.34 20.57
N GLN A 33 3.86 3.41 21.13
CA GLN A 33 4.10 1.98 21.03
C GLN A 33 3.89 1.48 19.60
N ILE A 34 2.89 2.03 18.88
CA ILE A 34 2.65 1.71 17.46
C ILE A 34 3.88 2.07 16.61
N LEU A 35 4.39 3.30 16.75
CA LEU A 35 5.56 3.75 15.99
C LEU A 35 6.81 2.91 16.30
N HIS A 36 7.01 2.55 17.58
CA HIS A 36 8.09 1.67 17.98
C HIS A 36 7.93 0.25 17.42
N ALA A 37 6.71 -0.27 17.38
CA ALA A 37 6.39 -1.57 16.80
C ALA A 37 6.68 -1.58 15.29
N ILE A 38 6.21 -0.57 14.53
CA ILE A 38 6.49 -0.44 13.10
C ILE A 38 8.00 -0.43 12.84
N HIS A 39 8.75 0.39 13.60
CA HIS A 39 10.21 0.46 13.46
C HIS A 39 10.87 -0.91 13.73
N THR A 40 10.46 -1.59 14.80
CA THR A 40 11.03 -2.89 15.19
C THR A 40 10.69 -3.98 14.17
N LEU A 41 9.45 -4.04 13.68
CA LEU A 41 9.01 -4.99 12.66
C LEU A 41 9.74 -4.77 11.33
N LYS A 42 9.89 -3.50 10.91
CA LYS A 42 10.66 -3.16 9.72
C LYS A 42 12.12 -3.60 9.84
N ARG A 43 12.77 -3.30 10.97
CA ARG A 43 14.17 -3.68 11.21
C ARG A 43 14.36 -5.20 11.21
N ALA A 44 13.35 -5.94 11.66
CA ALA A 44 13.35 -7.39 11.68
C ALA A 44 12.87 -8.04 10.35
N GLY A 45 12.52 -7.25 9.33
CA GLY A 45 12.12 -7.76 8.02
C GLY A 45 10.68 -8.30 7.94
N TRP A 46 9.85 -8.08 8.96
CA TRP A 46 8.44 -8.52 9.00
C TRP A 46 7.47 -7.51 8.37
N LEU A 47 7.96 -6.31 8.05
CA LEU A 47 7.14 -5.23 7.53
C LEU A 47 7.93 -4.38 6.56
N GLU A 48 7.36 -4.17 5.38
CA GLU A 48 7.88 -3.27 4.36
C GLU A 48 7.03 -2.00 4.30
N ILE A 49 7.69 -0.85 4.08
CA ILE A 49 7.01 0.44 3.94
C ILE A 49 6.95 0.77 2.44
N ILE A 50 5.79 0.60 1.83
CA ILE A 50 5.58 0.92 0.40
C ILE A 50 5.54 2.45 0.21
N LYS A 51 4.81 3.13 1.10
CA LYS A 51 4.72 4.60 1.20
C LYS A 51 4.54 4.94 2.66
N ARG A 52 4.91 6.15 3.07
CA ARG A 52 4.62 6.59 4.45
C ARG A 52 3.11 6.47 4.72
N GLY A 53 2.75 5.60 5.66
CA GLY A 53 1.37 5.30 6.03
C GLY A 53 0.73 4.10 5.31
N VAL A 54 1.46 3.40 4.45
CA VAL A 54 1.03 2.16 3.76
C VAL A 54 2.10 1.09 3.98
N TYR A 55 1.68 -0.04 4.51
CA TYR A 55 2.58 -1.09 4.98
C TYR A 55 2.21 -2.43 4.37
N LEU A 56 3.23 -3.23 4.09
CA LEU A 56 3.09 -4.60 3.60
C LEU A 56 3.71 -5.54 4.65
N ALA A 57 2.92 -6.49 5.15
CA ALA A 57 3.42 -7.56 5.99
C ALA A 57 4.33 -8.47 5.17
N GLN A 58 5.48 -8.82 5.74
CA GLN A 58 6.48 -9.68 5.13
C GLN A 58 6.70 -10.91 6.02
N GLY A 59 7.00 -12.05 5.40
CA GLY A 59 7.38 -13.29 6.09
C GLY A 59 6.60 -14.53 5.63
N PRO A 60 7.10 -15.75 5.90
CA PRO A 60 6.56 -16.99 5.31
C PRO A 60 5.10 -17.28 5.64
N LEU A 61 4.62 -16.80 6.79
CA LEU A 61 3.24 -17.01 7.26
C LEU A 61 2.28 -15.88 6.86
N LEU A 62 2.79 -14.75 6.37
CA LEU A 62 2.02 -13.52 6.13
C LEU A 62 2.14 -12.99 4.70
N ALA A 63 3.12 -13.48 3.93
CA ALA A 63 3.36 -13.11 2.55
C ALA A 63 2.41 -13.86 1.59
N GLY A 64 1.15 -13.43 1.55
CA GLY A 64 0.34 -13.65 0.37
C GLY A 64 0.87 -12.77 -0.77
N GLU A 65 0.89 -13.28 -2.01
CA GLU A 65 1.17 -12.44 -3.18
C GLU A 65 0.09 -11.35 -3.28
N VAL A 66 0.47 -10.11 -2.94
CA VAL A 66 -0.45 -8.97 -3.05
C VAL A 66 -0.54 -8.56 -4.51
N HIS A 67 -1.75 -8.59 -5.05
CA HIS A 67 -1.98 -8.19 -6.43
C HIS A 67 -1.52 -6.73 -6.65
N PRO A 68 -0.79 -6.41 -7.74
CA PRO A 68 -0.28 -5.06 -8.00
C PRO A 68 -1.35 -3.96 -7.97
N PHE A 69 -2.59 -4.30 -8.34
CA PHE A 69 -3.71 -3.35 -8.28
C PHE A 69 -4.10 -2.98 -6.85
N ALA A 70 -4.02 -3.92 -5.90
CA ALA A 70 -4.27 -3.61 -4.49
C ALA A 70 -3.24 -2.61 -3.95
N ILE A 71 -1.95 -2.80 -4.31
CA ILE A 71 -0.89 -1.85 -3.99
C ILE A 71 -1.18 -0.48 -4.61
N ALA A 72 -1.57 -0.44 -5.88
CA ALA A 72 -1.84 0.80 -6.59
C ALA A 72 -3.02 1.58 -5.96
N THR A 73 -4.10 0.90 -5.59
CA THR A 73 -5.26 1.49 -4.90
C THR A 73 -4.92 1.93 -3.47
N ALA A 74 -4.05 1.22 -2.76
CA ALA A 74 -3.57 1.66 -1.44
C ALA A 74 -2.68 2.91 -1.51
N LEU A 75 -1.93 3.09 -2.60
CA LEU A 75 -1.06 4.24 -2.80
C LEU A 75 -1.83 5.53 -3.14
N VAL A 76 -2.94 5.40 -3.87
CA VAL A 76 -3.77 6.50 -4.37
C VAL A 76 -5.25 6.17 -4.17
N CYS A 77 -5.95 6.95 -3.36
CA CYS A 77 -7.38 6.79 -3.09
C CYS A 77 -8.06 8.16 -2.95
N PRO A 78 -9.24 8.39 -3.58
CA PRO A 78 -9.99 7.48 -4.46
C PRO A 78 -9.27 7.25 -5.79
N SER A 79 -9.42 6.07 -6.38
CA SER A 79 -8.80 5.74 -7.66
C SER A 79 -9.51 4.60 -8.41
N ALA A 80 -9.21 4.48 -9.71
CA ALA A 80 -9.61 3.37 -10.55
C ALA A 80 -8.43 2.90 -11.41
N ILE A 81 -8.23 1.58 -11.51
CA ILE A 81 -7.28 1.00 -12.47
C ILE A 81 -7.75 1.38 -13.88
N SER A 82 -6.84 1.91 -14.70
CA SER A 82 -7.21 2.55 -15.96
C SER A 82 -6.22 2.25 -17.09
N HIS A 83 -6.50 2.78 -18.28
CA HIS A 83 -5.64 2.68 -19.47
C HIS A 83 -5.25 1.22 -19.79
N ARG A 84 -3.98 0.94 -20.08
CA ARG A 84 -3.50 -0.40 -20.48
C ARG A 84 -3.64 -1.42 -19.37
N SER A 85 -3.58 -1.03 -18.10
CA SER A 85 -3.80 -1.95 -16.98
C SER A 85 -5.24 -2.47 -16.95
N ALA A 86 -6.21 -1.60 -17.18
CA ALA A 86 -7.61 -2.01 -17.29
C ALA A 86 -7.85 -2.85 -18.55
N LEU A 87 -7.34 -2.42 -19.71
CA LEU A 87 -7.48 -3.18 -20.95
C LEU A 87 -6.87 -4.59 -20.84
N ALA A 88 -5.69 -4.71 -20.23
CA ALA A 88 -5.04 -6.01 -20.04
C ALA A 88 -5.83 -6.90 -19.08
N TYR A 89 -6.33 -6.34 -17.97
CA TYR A 89 -7.15 -7.08 -17.01
C TYR A 89 -8.45 -7.63 -17.64
N TYR A 90 -9.08 -6.86 -18.54
CA TYR A 90 -10.30 -7.28 -19.24
C TYR A 90 -10.05 -8.02 -20.56
N GLY A 91 -8.81 -8.35 -20.90
CA GLY A 91 -8.47 -9.10 -22.12
C GLY A 91 -8.61 -8.31 -23.43
N PHE A 92 -8.70 -6.98 -23.36
CA PHE A 92 -8.74 -6.08 -24.53
C PHE A 92 -7.36 -5.75 -25.11
N THR A 93 -6.29 -6.27 -24.51
CA THR A 93 -4.95 -6.27 -25.11
C THR A 93 -4.20 -7.53 -24.70
N THR A 94 -3.35 -8.05 -25.59
CA THR A 94 -2.42 -9.16 -25.31
C THR A 94 -1.09 -8.67 -24.75
N GLN A 95 -0.84 -7.35 -24.77
CA GLN A 95 0.39 -6.76 -24.23
C GLN A 95 0.29 -6.64 -22.71
N LEU A 96 1.14 -7.38 -21.99
CA LEU A 96 1.24 -7.27 -20.54
C LEU A 96 1.85 -5.90 -20.15
N PRO A 97 1.15 -5.10 -19.32
CA PRO A 97 1.66 -3.80 -18.91
C PRO A 97 2.81 -3.95 -17.92
N GLN A 98 3.94 -3.27 -18.18
CA GLN A 98 5.10 -3.24 -17.27
C GLN A 98 4.90 -2.33 -16.05
N MET A 99 3.83 -1.54 -16.04
CA MET A 99 3.49 -0.58 -14.99
C MET A 99 1.98 -0.58 -14.76
N VAL A 100 1.54 -0.45 -13.51
CA VAL A 100 0.12 -0.27 -13.18
C VAL A 100 -0.29 1.18 -13.42
N GLN A 101 -1.29 1.37 -14.27
CA GLN A 101 -1.88 2.66 -14.60
C GLN A 101 -3.18 2.87 -13.82
N VAL A 102 -3.30 4.05 -13.21
CA VAL A 102 -4.39 4.40 -12.31
C VAL A 102 -4.84 5.83 -12.59
N SER A 103 -6.16 6.05 -12.58
CA SER A 103 -6.77 7.38 -12.64
C SER A 103 -7.36 7.76 -11.29
N THR A 104 -7.23 9.02 -10.90
CA THR A 104 -7.80 9.57 -9.65
C THR A 104 -8.39 10.95 -9.92
N PRO A 105 -9.50 11.33 -9.25
CA PRO A 105 -10.01 12.70 -9.30
C PRO A 105 -9.17 13.68 -8.47
N LEU A 106 -8.24 13.18 -7.65
CA LEU A 106 -7.36 14.03 -6.87
C LEU A 106 -6.33 14.72 -7.78
N LYS A 107 -6.00 15.97 -7.45
CA LYS A 107 -4.92 16.69 -8.10
C LYS A 107 -3.59 16.00 -7.79
N VAL A 108 -2.97 15.41 -8.80
CA VAL A 108 -1.62 14.81 -8.70
C VAL A 108 -0.59 15.88 -9.04
N VAL A 109 0.42 16.03 -8.17
CA VAL A 109 1.58 16.88 -8.43
C VAL A 109 2.81 15.98 -8.41
N THR A 110 3.44 15.78 -9.56
CA THR A 110 4.67 15.01 -9.65
C THR A 110 5.87 15.85 -9.20
N PRO A 111 6.98 15.23 -8.74
CA PRO A 111 8.21 15.97 -8.43
C PRO A 111 8.70 16.84 -9.59
N GLU A 112 8.47 16.40 -10.84
CA GLU A 112 8.79 17.14 -12.06
C GLU A 112 7.91 18.38 -12.25
N MET A 113 6.61 18.29 -11.91
CA MET A 113 5.72 19.44 -11.89
C MET A 113 6.16 20.50 -10.89
N CYS A 114 6.63 20.09 -9.69
CA CYS A 114 7.18 21.02 -8.70
C CYS A 114 8.46 21.72 -9.18
N ARG A 115 9.22 21.10 -10.08
CA ARG A 115 10.45 21.66 -10.67
C ARG A 115 10.19 22.46 -11.97
N GLY A 116 8.94 22.56 -12.41
CA GLY A 116 8.58 23.21 -13.68
C GLY A 116 9.02 22.44 -14.93
N GLN A 117 9.30 21.13 -14.80
CA GLN A 117 9.88 20.29 -15.86
C GLN A 117 8.88 19.33 -16.52
N ALA A 118 7.59 19.41 -16.17
CA ALA A 118 6.59 18.41 -16.58
C ALA A 118 6.31 18.32 -18.10
N ASN A 119 6.76 19.28 -18.90
CA ASN A 119 6.53 19.34 -20.35
C ASN A 119 7.83 19.22 -21.18
N ARG A 120 8.90 18.62 -20.64
CA ARG A 120 10.13 18.38 -21.40
C ARG A 120 10.16 17.00 -22.04
#